data_AF-A0A4R6JR88-F1
#
_entry.id   AF-A0A4R6JR88-F1
#
_cell.length_a   1.000
_cell.length_b   1.000
_cell.length_c   1.000
_cell.angle_alpha   90.00
_cell.angle_beta   90.00
_cell.angle_gamma   90.00
#
_symmetry.space_group_name_H-M   'P 1'
#
loop_
_entity.id
_entity.type
_entity.pdbx_description
1 polymer ?
#
loop_
_entity_poly.entity_id
_entity_poly.type
_entity_poly.pdbx_seq_one_letter_code
_entity_poly.pdbx_strand_id
1 'polypeptide(L)'
;MQLGQVLDAVQRLVVASEHPDIVKVERYGTATEPWGPTVARSRTTTIAGLKVTFTSTSTALLNGRVEPGVMEVAMPEVMPLPTFRAPRFVTFVAQLLDVARPAQFSSWRLVGQPSADKGSPIAALPYGISFACADGTTMLLLCQATGAMVGAEPSEEPFPDYVIPEGVKTCLQEVSALPAVHG
;
A
#
# COMPACT_ATOMS: atom_id res chain seq x y z
N MET A 1 -3.97 -11.58 -11.68
CA MET A 1 -3.69 -11.73 -10.24
C MET A 1 -4.91 -11.20 -9.53
N GLN A 2 -5.37 -11.82 -8.45
CA GLN A 2 -6.57 -11.39 -7.73
C GLN A 2 -6.24 -10.29 -6.71
N LEU A 3 -7.21 -9.42 -6.38
CA LEU A 3 -7.03 -8.35 -5.40
C LEU A 3 -6.52 -8.88 -4.05
N GLY A 4 -7.05 -10.02 -3.61
CA GLY A 4 -6.60 -10.70 -2.39
C GLY A 4 -5.10 -10.97 -2.38
N GLN A 5 -4.58 -11.52 -3.48
CA GLN A 5 -3.15 -11.86 -3.61
C GLN A 5 -2.25 -10.62 -3.55
N VAL A 6 -2.67 -9.50 -4.17
CA VAL A 6 -1.92 -8.24 -4.12
C VAL A 6 -1.87 -7.70 -2.69
N LEU A 7 -3.02 -7.69 -2.00
CA LEU A 7 -3.12 -7.20 -0.63
C LEU A 7 -2.36 -8.09 0.36
N ASP A 8 -2.37 -9.41 0.18
CA ASP A 8 -1.63 -10.35 1.04
C ASP A 8 -0.12 -10.17 0.88
N ALA A 9 0.34 -9.87 -0.33
CA ALA A 9 1.74 -9.56 -0.58
C ALA A 9 2.19 -8.27 0.09
N VAL A 10 1.39 -7.21 -0.05
CA VAL A 10 1.66 -5.92 0.61
C VAL A 10 1.61 -6.10 2.13
N GLN A 11 0.65 -6.85 2.67
CA GLN A 11 0.58 -7.16 4.10
C GLN A 11 1.86 -7.79 4.60
N ARG A 12 2.36 -8.82 3.90
CA ARG A 12 3.59 -9.53 4.31
C ARG A 12 4.80 -8.63 4.28
N LEU A 13 4.95 -7.79 3.26
CA LEU A 13 6.02 -6.79 3.20
C LEU A 13 5.97 -5.84 4.39
N VAL A 14 4.78 -5.31 4.70
CA VAL A 14 4.62 -4.38 5.83
C VAL A 14 4.90 -5.08 7.16
N VAL A 15 4.46 -6.33 7.34
CA VAL A 15 4.77 -7.11 8.55
C VAL A 15 6.27 -7.40 8.67
N ALA A 16 6.90 -7.88 7.58
CA ALA A 16 8.33 -8.19 7.55
C ALA A 16 9.24 -6.96 7.69
N SER A 17 8.68 -5.77 7.47
CA SER A 17 9.41 -4.51 7.68
C SER A 17 9.72 -4.25 9.16
N GLU A 18 8.95 -4.83 10.08
CA GLU A 18 9.09 -4.62 11.53
C GLU A 18 9.21 -3.13 11.91
N HIS A 19 8.55 -2.25 11.14
CA HIS A 19 8.68 -0.82 11.32
C HIS A 19 8.16 -0.41 12.71
N PRO A 20 8.96 0.30 13.54
CA PRO A 20 8.62 0.56 14.94
C PRO A 20 7.37 1.43 15.12
N ASP A 21 7.02 2.25 14.14
CA ASP A 21 5.76 3.01 14.14
C ASP A 21 4.51 2.16 13.91
N ILE A 22 4.63 0.95 13.35
CA ILE A 22 3.47 0.13 12.97
C ILE A 22 3.13 -0.83 14.11
N VAL A 23 1.95 -0.63 14.72
CA VAL A 23 1.50 -1.47 15.84
C VAL A 23 0.59 -2.60 15.39
N LYS A 24 -0.09 -2.44 14.26
CA LYS A 24 -1.05 -3.45 13.77
C LYS A 24 -1.23 -3.38 12.27
N VAL A 25 -1.33 -4.54 11.64
CA VAL A 25 -1.61 -4.70 10.22
C VAL A 25 -2.73 -5.73 10.06
N GLU A 26 -3.85 -5.34 9.45
CA GLU A 26 -5.04 -6.18 9.33
C GLU A 26 -5.64 -6.13 7.93
N ARG A 27 -6.17 -7.27 7.46
CA ARG A 27 -7.05 -7.29 6.30
C ARG A 27 -8.45 -6.89 6.72
N TYR A 28 -9.16 -6.20 5.84
CA TYR A 28 -10.59 -5.95 6.01
C TYR A 28 -11.33 -6.18 4.69
N GLY A 29 -12.62 -6.48 4.82
CA GLY A 29 -13.50 -6.78 3.69
C GLY A 29 -13.22 -8.12 3.02
N THR A 30 -14.15 -8.54 2.18
CA THR A 30 -14.12 -9.84 1.48
C THR A 30 -14.25 -9.71 -0.03
N ALA A 31 -14.25 -8.48 -0.55
CA ALA A 31 -14.32 -8.21 -1.97
C ALA A 31 -13.12 -8.82 -2.71
N THR A 32 -13.42 -9.55 -3.78
CA THR A 32 -12.41 -10.16 -4.67
C THR A 32 -12.03 -9.24 -5.83
N GLU A 33 -12.82 -8.19 -6.08
CA GLU A 33 -12.65 -7.22 -7.15
C GLU A 33 -12.38 -5.81 -6.60
N PRO A 34 -11.65 -4.95 -7.32
CA PRO A 34 -11.45 -3.55 -6.95
C PRO A 34 -12.75 -2.73 -6.99
N TRP A 35 -12.89 -1.75 -6.09
CA TRP A 35 -14.08 -0.92 -5.98
C TRP A 35 -14.02 0.34 -6.89
N GLY A 36 -15.09 0.72 -7.58
CA GLY A 36 -15.11 1.94 -8.42
C GLY A 36 -16.44 2.15 -9.17
N PRO A 37 -16.55 3.17 -10.05
CA PRO A 37 -17.82 3.55 -10.69
C PRO A 37 -18.42 2.47 -11.61
N THR A 38 -17.62 1.51 -12.09
CA THR A 38 -18.10 0.31 -12.82
C THR A 38 -18.79 -0.72 -11.92
N VAL A 39 -18.71 -0.58 -10.59
CA VAL A 39 -19.38 -1.43 -9.57
C VAL A 39 -20.90 -1.24 -9.57
N ALA A 40 -21.46 -0.28 -10.30
CA ALA A 40 -22.91 -0.20 -10.54
C ALA A 40 -23.51 -1.49 -11.15
N ARG A 41 -22.68 -2.42 -11.65
CA ARG A 41 -23.06 -3.78 -12.11
C ARG A 41 -22.53 -4.92 -11.24
N SER A 42 -21.72 -4.63 -10.23
CA SER A 42 -21.12 -5.66 -9.36
C SER A 42 -22.05 -5.97 -8.18
N ARG A 43 -22.14 -7.25 -7.81
CA ARG A 43 -22.94 -7.73 -6.66
C ARG A 43 -22.28 -7.44 -5.31
N THR A 44 -21.08 -6.84 -5.32
CA THR A 44 -20.26 -6.64 -4.13
C THR A 44 -20.31 -5.18 -3.70
N THR A 45 -21.01 -4.89 -2.61
CA THR A 45 -21.07 -3.55 -1.97
C THR A 45 -19.93 -3.30 -0.98
N THR A 46 -18.99 -4.24 -0.86
CA THR A 46 -17.92 -4.20 0.12
C THR A 46 -16.59 -3.80 -0.51
N ILE A 47 -15.71 -3.20 0.29
CA ILE A 47 -14.35 -2.83 -0.10
C ILE A 47 -13.41 -3.77 0.63
N ALA A 48 -12.45 -4.36 -0.07
CA ALA A 48 -11.35 -5.11 0.54
C ALA A 48 -10.06 -4.29 0.57
N GLY A 49 -9.33 -4.40 1.67
CA GLY A 49 -8.11 -3.63 1.87
C GLY A 49 -7.24 -4.09 3.03
N LEU A 50 -6.23 -3.28 3.31
CA LEU A 50 -5.30 -3.38 4.42
C LEU A 50 -5.49 -2.17 5.32
N LYS A 51 -5.69 -2.41 6.62
CA LYS A 51 -5.65 -1.39 7.65
C LYS A 51 -4.33 -1.50 8.39
N VAL A 52 -3.60 -0.39 8.45
CA VAL A 52 -2.38 -0.25 9.25
C VAL A 52 -2.66 0.76 10.36
N THR A 53 -2.42 0.36 11.61
CA THR A 53 -2.52 1.22 12.78
C THR A 53 -1.12 1.57 13.25
N PHE A 54 -0.91 2.83 13.59
CA PHE A 54 0.37 3.36 14.01
C PHE A 54 0.42 3.64 15.52
N THR A 55 1.60 3.91 16.06
CA THR A 55 1.79 4.21 17.50
C THR A 55 0.96 5.41 17.96
N SER A 56 0.76 6.41 17.08
CA SER A 56 -0.12 7.56 17.31
C SER A 56 -1.61 7.24 17.28
N THR A 57 -2.01 5.97 17.11
CA THR A 57 -3.40 5.49 16.93
C THR A 57 -4.10 5.91 15.65
N SER A 58 -3.43 6.69 14.79
CA SER A 58 -3.94 6.94 13.45
C SER A 58 -3.92 5.67 12.60
N THR A 59 -4.65 5.69 11.49
CA THR A 59 -4.70 4.53 10.60
C THR A 59 -4.55 4.91 9.14
N ALA A 60 -3.93 4.03 8.38
CA ALA A 60 -3.91 4.06 6.92
C ALA A 60 -4.73 2.87 6.39
N LEU A 61 -5.63 3.16 5.46
CA LEU A 61 -6.53 2.22 4.81
C LEU A 61 -6.16 2.15 3.33
N LEU A 62 -5.55 1.04 2.92
CA LEU A 62 -5.13 0.78 1.55
C LEU A 62 -6.09 -0.22 0.91
N ASN A 63 -6.83 0.18 -0.13
CA ASN A 63 -7.85 -0.68 -0.75
C ASN A 63 -7.80 -0.70 -2.27
N GLY A 64 -8.24 -1.82 -2.85
CA GLY A 64 -8.39 -1.99 -4.28
C GLY A 64 -9.42 -1.03 -4.88
N ARG A 65 -9.03 -0.31 -5.93
CA ARG A 65 -9.88 0.67 -6.61
C ARG A 65 -9.83 0.56 -8.13
N VAL A 66 -10.90 1.00 -8.78
CA VAL A 66 -10.92 1.38 -10.20
C VAL A 66 -11.13 2.90 -10.22
N GLU A 67 -10.07 3.65 -10.47
CA GLU A 67 -10.09 5.12 -10.49
C GLU A 67 -9.51 5.61 -11.82
N PRO A 68 -10.31 6.25 -12.69
CA PRO A 68 -9.80 6.82 -13.94
C PRO A 68 -8.98 8.08 -13.66
N GLY A 69 -7.98 8.35 -14.51
CA GLY A 69 -7.26 9.63 -14.48
C GLY A 69 -6.21 9.80 -13.38
N VAL A 70 -5.87 8.73 -12.65
CA VAL A 70 -4.72 8.76 -11.72
C VAL A 70 -3.44 9.06 -12.49
N MET A 71 -2.60 9.92 -11.91
CA MET A 71 -1.33 10.31 -12.54
C MET A 71 -0.17 9.63 -11.84
N GLU A 72 0.86 9.27 -12.59
CA GLU A 72 2.11 8.80 -11.99
C GLU A 72 2.77 9.94 -11.20
N VAL A 73 3.29 9.58 -10.02
CA VAL A 73 4.04 10.47 -9.14
C VAL A 73 5.42 9.86 -8.93
N ALA A 74 6.46 10.69 -9.03
CA ALA A 74 7.82 10.25 -8.76
C ALA A 74 7.98 9.85 -7.29
N MET A 75 8.88 8.90 -7.01
CA MET A 75 9.29 8.59 -5.64
C MET A 75 9.85 9.86 -4.98
N PRO A 76 9.28 10.32 -3.85
CA PRO A 76 9.84 11.45 -3.12
C PRO A 76 11.28 11.16 -2.66
N GLU A 77 12.18 12.13 -2.80
CA GLU A 77 13.55 12.03 -2.27
C GLU A 77 13.57 11.99 -0.74
N VAL A 78 12.59 12.63 -0.11
CA VAL A 78 12.41 12.68 1.34
C VAL A 78 11.06 12.05 1.70
N MET A 79 11.07 11.17 2.70
CA MET A 79 9.85 10.53 3.19
C MET A 79 8.84 11.61 3.66
N PRO A 80 7.56 11.54 3.24
CA PRO A 80 6.55 12.46 3.73
C PRO A 80 6.44 12.45 5.26
N LEU A 81 6.17 13.62 5.86
CA LEU A 81 6.03 13.75 7.31
C LEU A 81 4.87 12.88 7.85
N PRO A 82 4.90 12.46 9.12
CA PRO A 82 3.84 11.64 9.70
C PRO A 82 2.43 12.26 9.63
N THR A 83 2.34 13.59 9.61
CA THR A 83 1.08 14.33 9.38
C THR A 83 0.46 14.05 8.00
N PHE A 84 1.26 13.65 7.01
CA PHE A 84 0.83 13.19 5.69
C PHE A 84 0.77 11.66 5.64
N ARG A 85 -0.04 11.07 6.53
CA ARG A 85 -0.03 9.64 6.83
C ARG A 85 -0.27 8.73 5.62
N ALA A 86 -1.24 9.05 4.77
CA ALA A 86 -1.51 8.27 3.56
C ALA A 86 -0.35 8.34 2.55
N PRO A 87 0.14 9.54 2.15
CA PRO A 87 1.35 9.67 1.33
C PRO A 87 2.58 8.97 1.88
N ARG A 88 2.83 9.11 3.18
CA ARG A 88 3.93 8.45 3.87
C ARG A 88 3.82 6.93 3.76
N PHE A 89 2.65 6.37 4.05
CA PHE A 89 2.45 4.93 4.03
C PHE A 89 2.59 4.33 2.62
N VAL A 90 2.05 4.96 1.57
CA VAL A 90 2.23 4.44 0.19
C VAL A 90 3.67 4.58 -0.30
N THR A 91 4.37 5.64 0.09
CA THR A 91 5.81 5.80 -0.19
C THR A 91 6.60 4.68 0.47
N PHE A 92 6.32 4.38 1.73
CA PHE A 92 6.94 3.28 2.45
C PHE A 92 6.68 1.92 1.79
N VAL A 93 5.44 1.62 1.39
CA VAL A 93 5.12 0.38 0.66
C VAL A 93 5.90 0.28 -0.65
N ALA A 94 6.05 1.38 -1.40
CA ALA A 94 6.85 1.39 -2.63
C ALA A 94 8.34 1.11 -2.36
N GLN A 95 8.91 1.67 -1.28
CA GLN A 95 10.28 1.34 -0.86
C GLN A 95 10.44 -0.14 -0.49
N LEU A 96 9.48 -0.72 0.22
CA LEU A 96 9.48 -2.16 0.53
C LEU A 96 9.45 -3.01 -0.74
N LEU A 97 8.68 -2.61 -1.75
CA LEU A 97 8.64 -3.28 -3.05
C LEU A 97 9.98 -3.14 -3.79
N ASP A 98 10.63 -1.97 -3.74
CA ASP A 98 11.95 -1.74 -4.34
C ASP A 98 13.05 -2.58 -3.72
N VAL A 99 12.97 -2.84 -2.40
CA VAL A 99 13.87 -3.74 -1.68
C VAL A 99 13.55 -5.21 -1.98
N ALA A 100 12.28 -5.60 -1.94
CA ALA A 100 11.88 -7.00 -2.05
C ALA A 100 11.86 -7.54 -3.48
N ARG A 101 11.64 -6.68 -4.48
CA ARG A 101 11.50 -7.02 -5.91
C ARG A 101 10.70 -8.31 -6.16
N PRO A 102 9.46 -8.42 -5.67
CA PRO A 102 8.71 -9.66 -5.72
C PRO A 102 8.35 -10.06 -7.16
N ALA A 103 8.64 -11.30 -7.53
CA ALA A 103 8.51 -11.81 -8.92
C ALA A 103 7.08 -11.78 -9.49
N GLN A 104 6.05 -11.73 -8.64
CA GLN A 104 4.65 -11.64 -9.04
C GLN A 104 4.26 -10.24 -9.57
N PHE A 105 5.09 -9.21 -9.35
CA PHE A 105 4.90 -7.87 -9.89
C PHE A 105 6.00 -7.57 -10.90
N SER A 106 5.62 -7.16 -12.11
CA SER A 106 6.57 -6.73 -13.14
C SER A 106 7.01 -5.28 -12.94
N SER A 107 6.12 -4.43 -12.41
CA SER A 107 6.45 -3.07 -11.97
C SER A 107 5.41 -2.52 -10.99
N TRP A 108 5.78 -1.46 -10.29
CA TRP A 108 4.88 -0.64 -9.49
C TRP A 108 5.25 0.84 -9.67
N ARG A 109 4.26 1.71 -9.47
CA ARG A 109 4.47 3.16 -9.45
C ARG A 109 3.56 3.81 -8.42
N LEU A 110 4.06 4.86 -7.78
CA LEU A 110 3.22 5.73 -6.98
C LEU A 110 2.26 6.49 -7.88
N VAL A 111 1.04 6.72 -7.39
CA VAL A 111 0.06 7.54 -8.09
C VAL A 111 -0.45 8.67 -7.22
N GLY A 112 -0.72 9.81 -7.86
CA GLY A 112 -1.29 11.03 -7.31
C GLY A 112 -2.73 11.23 -7.77
N GLN A 113 -3.48 12.05 -7.03
CA GLN A 113 -4.87 12.30 -7.35
C GLN A 113 -5.01 12.90 -8.77
N PRO A 114 -6.11 12.60 -9.49
CA PRO A 114 -6.43 13.32 -10.71
C PRO A 114 -6.55 14.81 -10.39
N SER A 115 -5.60 15.63 -10.84
CA SER A 115 -5.63 17.07 -10.57
C SER A 115 -6.34 17.82 -11.67
N ALA A 116 -7.34 18.63 -11.30
CA ALA A 116 -7.85 19.70 -12.17
C ALA A 116 -6.85 20.88 -12.26
N ASP A 117 -6.05 21.09 -11.21
CA ASP A 117 -5.09 22.19 -11.09
C ASP A 117 -3.66 21.67 -11.01
N LYS A 118 -2.97 21.65 -12.15
CA LYS A 118 -1.58 21.15 -12.34
C LYS A 118 -0.50 21.81 -11.46
N GLY A 119 -0.86 22.69 -10.52
CA GLY A 119 0.04 23.39 -9.60
C GLY A 119 -0.20 23.17 -8.11
N SER A 120 -1.18 22.35 -7.69
CA SER A 120 -1.42 22.10 -6.26
C SER A 120 -0.32 21.20 -5.68
N PRO A 121 0.40 21.62 -4.62
CA PRO A 121 1.40 20.78 -3.93
C PRO A 121 0.80 19.48 -3.38
N ILE A 122 -0.51 19.46 -3.09
CA ILE A 122 -1.23 18.29 -2.61
C ILE A 122 -1.47 17.27 -3.73
N ALA A 123 -1.64 17.73 -4.98
CA ALA A 123 -1.78 16.84 -6.13
C ALA A 123 -0.48 16.07 -6.47
N ALA A 124 0.67 16.59 -6.04
CA ALA A 124 1.96 15.94 -6.18
C ALA A 124 2.25 14.90 -5.09
N LEU A 125 1.42 14.80 -4.05
CA LEU A 125 1.60 13.78 -3.02
C LEU A 125 1.03 12.44 -3.48
N PRO A 126 1.78 11.34 -3.29
CA PRO A 126 1.25 10.03 -3.62
C PRO A 126 0.08 9.71 -2.70
N TYR A 127 -0.94 9.06 -3.24
CA TYR A 127 -2.09 8.58 -2.47
C TYR A 127 -2.47 7.15 -2.84
N GLY A 128 -1.64 6.48 -3.65
CA GLY A 128 -1.86 5.09 -4.05
C GLY A 128 -0.66 4.49 -4.76
N ILE A 129 -0.80 3.22 -5.14
CA ILE A 129 0.18 2.45 -5.91
C ILE A 129 -0.56 1.71 -7.02
N SER A 130 -0.05 1.84 -8.25
CA SER A 130 -0.45 1.02 -9.38
C SER A 130 0.57 -0.08 -9.60
N PHE A 131 0.10 -1.31 -9.76
CA PHE A 131 0.89 -2.52 -9.99
C PHE A 131 0.63 -3.03 -11.40
N ALA A 132 1.70 -3.32 -12.15
CA ALA A 132 1.65 -4.27 -13.24
C ALA A 132 2.03 -5.64 -12.68
N CYS A 133 1.11 -6.60 -12.78
CA CYS A 133 1.35 -7.97 -12.31
C CYS A 133 2.04 -8.78 -13.41
N ALA A 134 2.77 -9.82 -13.02
CA ALA A 134 3.51 -10.69 -13.95
C ALA A 134 2.59 -11.41 -14.96
N ASP A 135 1.32 -11.61 -14.63
CA ASP A 135 0.32 -12.21 -15.51
C ASP A 135 -0.41 -11.19 -16.42
N GLY A 136 0.10 -9.96 -16.49
CA GLY A 136 -0.44 -8.90 -17.35
C GLY A 136 -1.61 -8.13 -16.74
N THR A 137 -2.12 -8.54 -15.57
CA THR A 137 -3.17 -7.78 -14.87
C THR A 137 -2.62 -6.49 -14.26
N THR A 138 -3.44 -5.43 -14.24
CA THR A 138 -3.11 -4.18 -13.54
C THR A 138 -3.98 -4.04 -12.31
N MET A 139 -3.38 -3.68 -11.17
CA MET A 139 -4.08 -3.43 -9.92
C MET A 139 -3.80 -2.01 -9.44
N LEU A 140 -4.81 -1.35 -8.88
CA LEU A 140 -4.66 -0.06 -8.25
C LEU A 140 -5.09 -0.17 -6.79
N LEU A 141 -4.20 0.21 -5.88
CA LEU A 141 -4.51 0.38 -4.47
C LEU A 141 -4.45 1.86 -4.12
N LEU A 142 -5.52 2.41 -3.53
CA LEU A 142 -5.54 3.78 -3.03
C LEU A 142 -5.55 3.78 -1.50
N CYS A 143 -4.84 4.73 -0.93
CA CYS A 143 -4.67 4.89 0.50
C CYS A 143 -5.44 6.11 1.00
N GLN A 144 -6.18 5.91 2.09
CA GLN A 144 -6.82 6.96 2.86
C GLN A 144 -6.29 6.90 4.28
N ALA A 145 -6.14 8.04 4.95
CA ALA A 145 -5.74 8.08 6.35
C ALA A 145 -6.90 8.58 7.22
N THR A 146 -7.01 8.02 8.42
CA THR A 146 -7.86 8.55 9.48
C THR A 146 -6.97 9.12 10.57
N GLY A 147 -7.35 10.28 11.11
CA GLY A 147 -6.58 10.96 12.16
C GLY A 147 -6.37 10.11 13.41
N ALA A 148 -5.41 10.53 14.24
CA ALA A 148 -5.16 9.95 15.55
C ALA A 148 -6.43 10.05 16.43
N MET A 149 -6.79 8.96 17.08
CA MET A 149 -7.88 8.93 18.07
C MET A 149 -7.40 9.50 19.41
N VAL A 150 -6.09 9.39 19.70
CA VAL A 150 -5.44 9.86 20.91
C VAL A 150 -4.16 10.59 20.53
N GLY A 151 -4.06 11.88 20.88
CA GLY A 151 -2.88 12.69 20.60
C GLY A 151 -2.83 13.28 19.19
N ALA A 152 -1.70 13.88 18.83
CA ALA A 152 -1.42 14.42 17.51
C ALA A 152 -0.39 13.55 16.78
N GLU A 153 -0.40 13.61 15.45
CA GLU A 153 0.69 13.03 14.67
C GLU A 153 2.00 13.76 14.96
N PRO A 154 3.14 13.05 15.02
CA PRO A 154 4.44 13.68 15.16
C PRO A 154 4.69 14.70 14.03
N SER A 155 5.26 15.85 14.37
CA SER A 155 5.61 16.89 13.39
C SER A 155 6.89 16.57 12.61
N GLU A 156 7.71 15.66 13.12
CA GLU A 156 9.01 15.25 12.59
C GLU A 156 9.10 13.73 12.48
N GLU A 157 10.15 13.21 11.84
CA GLU A 157 10.44 11.77 11.73
C GLU A 157 10.75 11.16 13.11
N PRO A 158 9.88 10.29 13.67
CA PRO A 158 10.13 9.70 14.98
C PRO A 158 11.18 8.57 14.97
N PHE A 159 11.50 8.00 13.80
CA PHE A 159 12.41 6.86 13.68
C PHE A 159 13.48 7.11 12.58
N PRO A 160 14.36 8.12 12.73
CA PRO A 160 15.31 8.52 11.69
C PRO A 160 16.36 7.44 11.38
N ASP A 161 16.65 6.56 12.34
CA ASP A 161 17.64 5.49 12.21
C ASP A 161 17.03 4.16 11.75
N TYR A 162 15.73 4.11 11.45
CA TYR A 162 15.10 2.89 10.97
C TYR A 162 15.66 2.49 9.60
N VAL A 163 16.02 1.22 9.47
CA VAL A 163 16.48 0.59 8.23
C VAL A 163 15.57 -0.59 7.93
N ILE A 164 15.17 -0.73 6.66
CA ILE A 164 14.37 -1.86 6.19
C ILE A 164 15.15 -3.16 6.43
N PRO A 165 14.61 -4.12 7.22
CA PRO A 165 15.29 -5.38 7.52
C PRO A 165 15.50 -6.25 6.28
N GLU A 166 16.57 -7.07 6.28
CA GLU A 166 16.84 -8.05 5.21
C GLU A 166 15.69 -9.06 5.01
N GLY A 167 14.92 -9.35 6.06
CA GLY A 167 13.75 -10.25 6.00
C GLY A 167 12.70 -9.81 4.98
N VAL A 168 12.63 -8.52 4.63
CA VAL A 168 11.74 -8.01 3.58
C VAL A 168 12.07 -8.60 2.20
N LYS A 169 13.35 -8.93 1.94
CA LYS A 169 13.77 -9.50 0.65
C LYS A 169 13.27 -10.92 0.41
N THR A 170 13.08 -11.69 1.48
CA THR A 170 12.75 -13.12 1.40
C THR A 170 11.31 -13.44 1.80
N CYS A 171 10.59 -12.52 2.46
CA CYS A 171 9.26 -12.80 3.03
C CYS A 171 8.17 -13.17 2.01
N LEU A 172 8.41 -12.96 0.71
CA LEU A 172 7.52 -13.36 -0.38
C LEU A 172 8.00 -14.61 -1.14
N GLN A 173 9.21 -15.12 -0.87
CA GLN A 173 9.79 -16.30 -1.51
C GLN A 173 9.35 -17.60 -0.81
N GLU A 174 9.10 -17.55 0.49
CA GLU A 174 8.81 -18.74 1.33
C GLU A 174 7.51 -19.50 0.95
N VAL A 175 6.63 -18.90 0.13
CA VAL A 175 5.37 -19.54 -0.28
C VAL A 175 5.47 -20.32 -1.58
N SER A 176 6.56 -20.18 -2.34
CA SER A 176 6.81 -21.04 -3.51
C SER A 176 7.39 -22.41 -3.16
N ALA A 177 7.63 -22.70 -1.87
CA ALA A 177 8.30 -23.92 -1.40
C ALA A 177 7.38 -24.88 -0.60
N LEU A 178 6.10 -25.00 -0.93
CA LEU A 178 5.33 -26.16 -0.46
C LEU A 178 5.85 -27.42 -1.18
N PRO A 179 6.32 -28.45 -0.46
CA PRO A 179 6.73 -29.69 -1.10
C PRO A 179 5.50 -30.34 -1.75
N ALA A 180 5.65 -30.80 -2.99
CA ALA A 180 4.67 -31.66 -3.62
C ALA A 180 4.52 -32.94 -2.77
N VAL A 181 3.45 -32.99 -1.96
CA VAL A 181 3.09 -34.21 -1.24
C VAL A 181 2.68 -35.24 -2.29
N HIS A 182 3.60 -36.17 -2.57
CA HIS A 182 3.27 -37.45 -3.19
C HIS A 182 2.92 -38.42 -2.05
N GLY A 183 1.70 -38.96 -2.09
CA GLY A 183 1.20 -39.98 -1.18
C GLY A 183 -0.22 -40.35 -1.52
#